data_AF-A0A8J6V697-F1
#
_entry.id   AF-A0A8J6V697-F1
#
_cell.length_a   1.000
_cell.length_b   1.000
_cell.length_c   1.000
_cell.angle_alpha   90.00
_cell.angle_beta   90.00
_cell.angle_gamma   90.00
#
_symmetry.space_group_name_H-M   'P 1'
#
loop_
_entity.id
_entity.type
_entity.pdbx_description
1 polymer ?
#
loop_
_entity_poly.entity_id
_entity_poly.type
_entity_poly.pdbx_seq_one_letter_code
_entity_poly.pdbx_strand_id
1 'polypeptide(L)'
;MKLTLFATATLLATFGFLAPLKAQNTEPFNSTTPSSQTPPTSDQVLEACSRDAADTLPNPYRDVSPSDWAYKAVLSMYYCGAYRGSIPPAKVKPFLEQQVPRSSNPTETRGEVPQIEA
;
A
#
# COMPACT_ATOMS: atom_id res chain seq x y z
N MET A 1 17.61 4.77 -52.51
CA MET A 1 17.55 5.35 -51.15
C MET A 1 16.29 4.86 -50.44
N LYS A 2 16.33 3.71 -49.74
CA LYS A 2 15.16 3.17 -49.00
C LYS A 2 15.49 1.97 -48.08
N LEU A 3 16.75 1.81 -47.66
CA LEU A 3 17.18 0.69 -46.80
C LEU A 3 17.69 1.10 -45.42
N THR A 4 17.83 2.41 -45.15
CA THR A 4 18.38 2.91 -43.88
C THR A 4 17.32 3.13 -42.79
N LEU A 5 16.03 3.05 -43.11
CA LEU A 5 14.93 3.28 -42.16
C LEU A 5 14.53 2.04 -41.34
N PHE A 6 14.85 0.83 -41.79
CA PHE A 6 14.47 -0.40 -41.09
C PHE A 6 15.49 -0.82 -40.01
N ALA A 7 16.70 -0.28 -40.03
CA ALA A 7 17.77 -0.66 -39.11
C ALA A 7 17.68 -0.01 -37.72
N THR A 8 16.92 1.08 -37.58
CA THR A 8 16.80 1.81 -36.31
C THR A 8 15.71 1.26 -35.40
N ALA A 9 14.72 0.53 -35.95
CA ALA A 9 13.62 -0.03 -35.16
C ALA A 9 14.01 -1.28 -34.34
N THR A 10 15.03 -2.03 -34.77
CA THR A 10 15.47 -3.25 -34.09
C THR A 10 16.40 -3.01 -32.91
N LEU A 11 17.05 -1.84 -32.82
CA LEU A 11 17.98 -1.50 -31.73
C LEU A 11 17.28 -1.06 -30.44
N LEU A 12 16.04 -0.55 -30.49
CA LEU A 12 15.28 -0.19 -29.27
C LEU A 12 14.62 -1.39 -28.59
N ALA A 13 14.39 -2.49 -29.30
CA ALA A 13 13.67 -3.65 -28.76
C ALA A 13 14.53 -4.54 -27.84
N THR A 14 15.86 -4.47 -27.94
CA THR A 14 16.77 -5.40 -27.24
C THR A 14 17.27 -4.90 -25.89
N PHE A 15 17.15 -3.61 -25.56
CA PHE A 15 17.60 -3.08 -24.26
C PHE A 15 16.58 -3.20 -23.12
N GLY A 16 15.37 -3.71 -23.38
CA GLY A 16 14.31 -3.80 -22.37
C GLY A 16 14.33 -5.03 -21.45
N PHE A 17 15.19 -6.03 -21.70
CA PHE A 17 15.06 -7.36 -21.08
C PHE A 17 16.20 -7.79 -20.14
N LEU A 18 17.20 -6.95 -19.86
CA LEU A 18 18.39 -7.37 -19.10
C LEU A 18 18.40 -6.99 -17.60
N ALA A 19 17.32 -6.42 -17.07
CA ALA A 19 17.24 -6.12 -15.64
C ALA A 19 16.09 -6.88 -14.99
N PRO A 20 16.32 -8.09 -14.43
CA PRO A 20 15.41 -8.58 -13.40
C PRO A 20 15.45 -7.55 -12.26
N LEU A 21 14.35 -6.83 -12.06
CA LEU A 21 14.16 -6.03 -10.86
C LEU A 21 14.32 -6.99 -9.67
N LYS A 22 15.32 -6.74 -8.82
CA LYS A 22 15.52 -7.46 -7.56
C LYS A 22 14.26 -7.33 -6.72
N ALA A 23 13.37 -8.32 -6.79
CA ALA A 23 12.21 -8.46 -5.91
C ALA A 23 12.51 -9.36 -4.69
N GLN A 24 13.72 -9.91 -4.59
CA GLN A 24 14.14 -10.70 -3.43
C GLN A 24 14.94 -9.82 -2.47
N ASN A 25 14.22 -9.16 -1.56
CA ASN A 25 14.80 -8.70 -0.31
C ASN A 25 15.03 -9.95 0.56
N THR A 26 16.25 -10.48 0.54
CA THR A 26 16.75 -11.34 1.63
C THR A 26 17.27 -10.43 2.74
N GLU A 27 16.39 -9.58 3.28
CA GLU A 27 16.66 -8.93 4.57
C GLU A 27 16.30 -9.95 5.65
N PRO A 28 17.12 -10.13 6.71
CA PRO A 28 16.68 -10.87 7.87
C PRO A 28 15.37 -10.25 8.36
N PHE A 29 14.33 -11.08 8.55
CA PHE A 29 13.03 -10.64 9.03
C PHE A 29 13.16 -10.05 10.44
N ASN A 30 13.51 -8.77 10.50
CA ASN A 30 13.64 -8.03 11.73
C ASN A 30 12.23 -7.53 12.03
N SER A 31 11.46 -8.39 12.72
CA SER A 31 10.09 -8.12 13.11
C SER A 31 10.02 -6.78 13.82
N THR A 32 9.56 -5.74 13.13
CA THR A 32 9.31 -4.47 13.77
C THR A 32 7.98 -4.64 14.50
N THR A 33 8.00 -4.58 15.83
CA THR A 33 6.77 -4.61 16.62
C THR A 33 5.87 -3.48 16.10
N PRO A 34 4.60 -3.75 15.75
CA PRO A 34 3.72 -2.75 15.19
C PRO A 34 3.60 -1.68 16.26
N SER A 35 3.76 -0.44 15.82
CA SER A 35 3.99 0.66 16.73
C SER A 35 2.86 0.72 17.73
N SER A 36 3.13 0.51 19.02
CA SER A 36 2.15 0.64 20.11
C SER A 36 1.79 2.11 20.39
N GLN A 37 1.99 2.96 19.38
CA GLN A 37 1.69 4.37 19.42
C GLN A 37 0.19 4.58 19.34
N THR A 38 -0.25 5.68 19.95
CA THR A 38 -1.64 6.13 19.90
C THR A 38 -2.11 6.19 18.43
N PRO A 39 -3.28 5.61 18.10
CA PRO A 39 -3.84 5.73 16.76
C PRO A 39 -3.96 7.19 16.33
N PRO A 40 -3.58 7.54 15.08
CA PRO A 40 -3.68 8.91 14.61
C PRO A 40 -5.14 9.35 14.52
N THR A 41 -5.39 10.65 14.73
CA THR A 41 -6.73 11.23 14.56
C THR A 41 -7.10 11.34 13.07
N SER A 42 -8.40 11.40 12.76
CA SER A 42 -8.87 11.57 11.38
C SER A 42 -8.26 12.81 10.69
N ASP A 43 -8.03 13.89 11.44
CA ASP A 43 -7.42 15.11 10.91
C ASP A 43 -5.92 14.91 10.58
N GLN A 44 -5.19 14.15 11.40
CA GLN A 44 -3.80 13.77 11.10
C GLN A 44 -3.72 12.88 9.86
N VAL A 45 -4.66 11.94 9.71
CA VAL A 45 -4.75 11.08 8.52
C VAL A 45 -5.05 11.91 7.27
N LEU A 46 -6.02 12.83 7.33
CA LEU A 46 -6.38 13.70 6.21
C LEU A 46 -5.20 14.56 5.73
N GLU A 47 -4.48 15.17 6.67
CA GLU A 47 -3.31 16.01 6.37
C GLU A 47 -2.15 15.19 5.78
N ALA A 48 -1.89 13.99 6.31
CA ALA A 48 -0.87 13.11 5.75
C ALA A 48 -1.26 12.66 4.32
N CYS A 49 -2.52 12.33 4.10
CA CYS A 49 -3.01 11.85 2.80
C CYS A 49 -3.09 12.94 1.74
N SER A 50 -3.39 14.20 2.11
CA SER A 50 -3.38 15.33 1.17
C SER A 50 -1.97 15.66 0.66
N ARG A 51 -0.95 15.31 1.44
CA ARG A 51 0.47 15.58 1.17
C ARG A 51 1.26 14.36 0.66
N ASP A 52 0.58 13.24 0.40
CA ASP A 52 1.20 11.97 0.00
C ASP A 52 2.29 11.51 1.00
N ALA A 53 2.01 11.68 2.29
CA ALA A 53 2.92 11.47 3.42
C ALA A 53 2.35 10.46 4.44
N ALA A 54 1.55 9.50 3.98
CA ALA A 54 0.96 8.46 4.85
C ALA A 54 2.00 7.56 5.52
N ASP A 55 3.20 7.47 4.95
CA ASP A 55 4.37 6.79 5.48
C ASP A 55 4.96 7.44 6.75
N THR A 56 4.50 8.63 7.12
CA THR A 56 4.85 9.30 8.39
C THR A 56 3.93 8.93 9.55
N LEU A 57 2.82 8.24 9.28
CA LEU A 57 1.89 7.76 10.30
C LEU A 57 2.43 6.46 10.94
N PRO A 58 1.95 6.08 12.14
CA PRO A 58 2.40 4.85 12.80
C PRO A 58 2.24 3.61 11.91
N ASN A 59 3.27 2.78 11.80
CA ASN A 59 3.19 1.56 10.99
C ASN A 59 2.28 0.50 11.67
N PRO A 60 1.16 0.09 11.04
CA PRO A 60 0.25 -0.91 11.60
C PRO A 60 0.71 -2.36 11.31
N TYR A 61 1.70 -2.55 10.44
CA TYR A 61 2.18 -3.86 9.99
C TYR A 61 3.48 -4.26 10.70
N ARG A 62 3.65 -5.56 10.95
CA ARG A 62 4.87 -6.12 11.57
C ARG A 62 5.94 -6.49 10.55
N ASP A 63 5.47 -6.86 9.38
CA ASP A 63 6.17 -7.51 8.28
C ASP A 63 6.49 -6.56 7.12
N VAL A 64 6.10 -5.28 7.26
CA VAL A 64 6.41 -4.24 6.28
C VAL A 64 7.34 -3.24 6.94
N SER A 65 8.62 -3.29 6.59
CA SER A 65 9.67 -2.40 7.10
C SER A 65 9.66 -1.05 6.37
N PRO A 66 10.02 0.07 7.01
CA PRO A 66 10.27 1.34 6.33
C PRO A 66 11.30 1.27 5.19
N SER A 67 12.21 0.29 5.22
CA SER A 67 13.19 0.04 4.14
C SER A 67 12.61 -0.70 2.93
N ASP A 68 11.42 -1.29 3.05
CA ASP A 68 10.82 -2.04 1.95
C ASP A 68 10.31 -1.12 0.84
N TRP A 69 10.53 -1.53 -0.41
CA TRP A 69 10.10 -0.79 -1.60
C TRP A 69 8.59 -0.51 -1.63
N ALA A 70 7.80 -1.35 -0.97
CA ALA A 70 6.34 -1.25 -0.92
C ALA A 70 5.83 -0.42 0.28
N TYR A 71 6.69 -0.02 1.22
CA TYR A 71 6.29 0.60 2.48
C TYR A 71 5.31 1.77 2.29
N LYS A 72 5.70 2.75 1.47
CA LYS A 72 4.88 3.93 1.19
C LYS A 72 3.54 3.57 0.55
N ALA A 73 3.52 2.62 -0.37
CA ALA A 73 2.30 2.18 -1.06
C ALA A 73 1.33 1.50 -0.08
N VAL A 74 1.84 0.61 0.78
CA VAL A 74 1.05 -0.11 1.77
C VAL A 74 0.45 0.84 2.81
N LEU A 75 1.25 1.78 3.35
CA LEU A 75 0.75 2.75 4.33
C LEU A 75 -0.26 3.73 3.71
N SER A 76 -0.02 4.18 2.47
CA SER A 76 -1.00 4.97 1.72
C SER A 76 -2.31 4.21 1.48
N MET A 77 -2.25 2.91 1.18
CA MET A 77 -3.45 2.09 1.02
C MET A 77 -4.23 1.96 2.33
N TYR A 78 -3.53 1.69 3.44
CA TYR A 78 -4.14 1.51 4.76
C TYR A 78 -4.83 2.78 5.26
N TYR A 79 -4.15 3.92 5.19
CA TYR A 79 -4.66 5.18 5.76
C TYR A 79 -5.52 5.98 4.79
N CYS A 80 -5.11 6.07 3.53
CA CYS A 80 -5.70 7.02 2.59
C CYS A 80 -6.76 6.40 1.70
N GLY A 81 -6.84 5.07 1.58
CA GLY A 81 -7.82 4.41 0.70
C GLY A 81 -7.77 4.98 -0.73
N ALA A 82 -8.87 5.57 -1.19
CA ALA A 82 -8.96 6.29 -2.48
C ALA A 82 -8.70 7.82 -2.37
N TYR A 83 -8.60 8.36 -1.16
CA TYR A 83 -8.39 9.79 -0.95
C TYR A 83 -6.95 10.19 -1.27
N ARG A 84 -6.78 11.20 -2.12
CA ARG A 84 -5.47 11.74 -2.54
C ARG A 84 -5.44 13.27 -2.55
N GLY A 85 -6.26 13.91 -1.72
CA GLY A 85 -6.37 15.38 -1.68
C GLY A 85 -7.32 16.02 -2.70
N SER A 86 -7.81 15.27 -3.69
CA SER A 86 -8.69 15.81 -4.74
C SER A 86 -10.15 16.07 -4.33
N ILE A 87 -10.54 15.60 -3.14
CA ILE A 87 -11.90 15.75 -2.60
C ILE A 87 -11.84 16.66 -1.35
N PRO A 88 -12.81 17.56 -1.13
CA PRO A 88 -12.84 18.35 0.10
C PRO A 88 -12.80 17.48 1.37
N PRO A 89 -11.92 17.75 2.34
CA PRO A 89 -11.77 16.93 3.57
C PRO A 89 -13.08 16.69 4.33
N ALA A 90 -13.99 17.67 4.34
CA ALA A 90 -15.29 17.56 4.99
C ALA A 90 -16.19 16.42 4.43
N LYS A 91 -15.96 16.00 3.18
CA LYS A 91 -16.67 14.86 2.57
C LYS A 91 -16.05 13.51 2.95
N VAL A 92 -14.78 13.49 3.34
CA VAL A 92 -14.00 12.26 3.60
C VAL A 92 -13.94 11.94 5.10
N LYS A 93 -13.89 12.97 5.95
CA LYS A 93 -13.79 12.84 7.42
C LYS A 93 -14.79 11.86 8.05
N PRO A 94 -16.09 11.84 7.68
CA PRO A 94 -17.05 10.91 8.28
C PRO A 94 -16.71 9.43 8.03
N PHE A 95 -16.08 9.12 6.89
CA PHE A 95 -15.67 7.75 6.56
C PHE A 95 -14.44 7.32 7.36
N LEU A 96 -13.52 8.25 7.63
CA LEU A 96 -12.35 7.98 8.46
C LEU A 96 -12.76 7.77 9.93
N GLU A 97 -13.66 8.60 10.45
CA GLU A 97 -14.18 8.46 11.82
C GLU A 97 -14.88 7.10 12.04
N GLN A 98 -15.56 6.58 11.02
CA GLN A 98 -16.18 5.24 11.06
C GLN A 98 -15.18 4.09 10.99
N GLN A 99 -13.96 4.32 10.49
CA GLN A 99 -12.90 3.31 10.40
C GLN A 99 -12.12 3.17 11.71
N VAL A 100 -12.10 4.22 12.53
CA VAL A 100 -11.36 4.30 13.80
C VAL A 100 -11.83 3.33 14.92
N PRO A 101 -12.93 2.55 14.85
CA PRO A 101 -13.19 1.46 15.80
C PRO A 101 -13.00 0.03 15.25
N ARG A 102 -12.43 -0.21 14.05
CA ARG A 102 -12.29 -1.58 13.51
C ARG A 102 -10.90 -2.21 13.64
N SER A 103 -10.10 -1.76 14.60
CA SER A 103 -8.88 -2.45 15.01
C SER A 103 -9.24 -3.64 15.92
N SER A 104 -9.35 -4.82 15.30
CA SER A 104 -9.25 -6.17 15.88
C SER A 104 -10.19 -6.59 17.03
N ASN A 105 -11.26 -7.30 16.68
CA ASN A 105 -11.56 -8.57 17.36
C ASN A 105 -11.63 -9.67 16.28
N PRO A 106 -10.69 -10.63 16.23
CA PRO A 106 -10.75 -11.73 15.26
C PRO A 106 -11.72 -12.80 15.76
N THR A 107 -13.01 -12.47 15.82
CA THR A 107 -14.08 -13.47 15.96
C THR A 107 -15.33 -12.89 15.31
N GLU A 108 -15.32 -12.79 13.98
CA GLU A 108 -16.56 -12.65 13.23
C GLU A 108 -16.58 -13.72 12.13
N THR A 109 -17.05 -14.88 12.57
CA THR A 109 -17.81 -15.91 11.86
C THR A 109 -17.50 -16.03 10.37
N ARG A 110 -16.52 -16.90 10.09
CA ARG A 110 -16.42 -17.67 8.85
C ARG A 110 -17.81 -18.23 8.53
N GLY A 111 -18.39 -17.75 7.43
CA GLY A 111 -19.63 -18.26 6.88
C GLY A 111 -19.61 -19.79 6.83
N GLU A 112 -20.66 -20.36 7.38
CA GLU A 112 -21.00 -21.77 7.35
C GLU A 112 -20.92 -22.30 5.92
N VAL A 113 -20.01 -23.25 5.68
CA VAL A 113 -20.00 -24.06 4.46
C VAL A 113 -21.10 -25.12 4.66
N PRO A 114 -22.17 -25.16 3.85
CA PRO A 114 -23.14 -26.24 3.97
C PRO A 114 -22.45 -27.56 3.62
N GLN A 115 -22.41 -28.46 4.60
CA GLN A 115 -22.03 -29.86 4.42
C GLN A 115 -23.09 -30.50 3.51
N ILE A 116 -22.69 -30.87 2.31
CA ILE A 116 -23.43 -31.79 1.45
C ILE A 116 -23.14 -33.20 1.98
N GLU A 117 -24.05 -33.76 2.77
CA GLU A 117 -24.07 -35.19 3.09
C GLU A 117 -24.38 -35.98 1.81
N ALA A 118 -23.67 -37.10 1.66
CA ALA A 118 -23.76 -38.05 0.55
C ALA A 118 -24.79 -39.16 0.81
#